data_AF-A0A2E0RYR9-F1
#
_entry.id   AF-A0A2E0RYR9-F1
#
_cell.length_a   1.000
_cell.length_b   1.000
_cell.length_c   1.000
_cell.angle_alpha   90.00
_cell.angle_beta   90.00
_cell.angle_gamma   90.00
#
_symmetry.space_group_name_H-M   'P 1'
#
loop_
_entity.id
_entity.type
_entity.pdbx_description
1 polymer ?
#
loop_
_entity_poly.entity_id
_entity_poly.type
_entity_poly.pdbx_seq_one_letter_code
_entity_poly.pdbx_strand_id
1 'polypeptide(L)'
;MFVKMGSPARKNRAFHVNIDNHDVWNLDSTLAHIIHPALVRLRERVPHFGYPTPYDETEAYPEHYSQGSFEEILDRDAESKYYEELWMDKLQKMIDAFAMIIDKDEDYDVIAHHVDYKDARKAWWDKIDEGLNLFAEHYQGLWD
;
A
#
# COMPACT_ATOMS: atom_id res chain seq x y z
N MET A 1 -18.17 -13.59 3.55
CA MET A 1 -16.78 -13.84 4.00
C MET A 1 -16.60 -13.63 5.50
N PHE A 2 -15.86 -14.53 6.17
CA PHE A 2 -15.45 -14.38 7.57
C PHE A 2 -13.95 -14.68 7.73
N VAL A 3 -13.19 -13.76 8.35
CA VAL A 3 -11.76 -13.92 8.62
C VAL A 3 -11.49 -13.73 10.11
N LYS A 4 -10.94 -14.75 10.77
CA LYS A 4 -10.48 -14.69 12.15
C LYS A 4 -9.08 -15.27 12.27
N MET A 5 -8.11 -14.38 12.47
CA MET A 5 -6.72 -14.72 12.73
C MET A 5 -6.31 -14.24 14.12
N GLY A 6 -5.99 -15.17 15.02
CA GLY A 6 -5.47 -14.87 16.34
C GLY A 6 -4.01 -14.43 16.30
N SER A 7 -3.53 -13.88 17.42
CA SER A 7 -2.12 -13.49 17.59
C SER A 7 -1.17 -14.66 17.26
N PRO A 8 -0.09 -14.42 16.50
CA PRO A 8 0.92 -15.43 16.19
C PRO A 8 1.57 -16.09 17.43
N ALA A 9 1.64 -15.39 18.56
CA ALA A 9 2.27 -15.88 19.79
C ALA A 9 1.43 -16.96 20.53
N ARG A 10 0.18 -17.20 20.13
CA ARG A 10 -0.70 -18.18 20.79
C ARG A 10 -0.49 -19.58 20.20
N LYS A 11 -0.15 -20.57 21.05
CA LYS A 11 -0.04 -21.99 20.66
C LYS A 11 -1.29 -22.53 19.96
N ASN A 12 -2.47 -22.14 20.42
CA ASN A 12 -3.77 -22.48 19.81
C ASN A 12 -4.34 -21.27 19.07
N ARG A 13 -3.59 -20.75 18.08
CA ARG A 13 -4.01 -19.60 17.27
C ARG A 13 -5.32 -19.94 16.54
N ALA A 14 -6.33 -19.07 16.68
CA ALA A 14 -7.51 -19.14 15.83
C ALA A 14 -7.09 -18.83 14.39
N PHE A 15 -7.32 -19.75 13.47
CA PHE A 15 -7.10 -19.53 12.04
C PHE A 15 -8.33 -20.05 11.30
N HIS A 16 -9.28 -19.15 11.04
CA HIS A 16 -10.52 -19.48 10.35
C HIS A 16 -10.76 -18.47 9.23
N VAL A 17 -10.87 -19.00 8.02
CA VAL A 17 -11.23 -18.25 6.82
C VAL A 17 -12.40 -19.01 6.19
N ASN A 18 -13.55 -18.36 6.10
CA ASN A 18 -14.71 -18.86 5.38
C ASN A 18 -14.97 -17.97 4.16
N ILE A 19 -15.01 -18.59 2.99
CA ILE A 19 -15.29 -17.94 1.70
C ILE A 19 -16.56 -18.58 1.16
N ASP A 20 -17.59 -17.76 1.06
CA ASP A 20 -18.90 -18.14 0.55
C ASP A 20 -18.98 -17.90 -0.97
N ASN A 21 -19.95 -18.54 -1.64
CA ASN A 21 -20.09 -18.40 -3.11
C ASN A 21 -20.31 -16.96 -3.59
N HIS A 22 -20.90 -16.09 -2.77
CA HIS A 22 -21.14 -14.68 -3.13
C HIS A 22 -19.87 -13.82 -3.01
N ASP A 23 -18.90 -14.22 -2.18
CA ASP A 23 -17.63 -13.51 -1.99
C ASP A 23 -16.77 -13.50 -3.26
N VAL A 24 -17.00 -14.46 -4.16
CA VAL A 24 -16.25 -14.61 -5.42
C VAL A 24 -16.96 -14.04 -6.64
N TRP A 25 -18.20 -13.56 -6.52
CA TRP A 25 -18.91 -12.89 -7.62
C TRP A 25 -18.26 -11.53 -7.96
N ASN A 26 -17.68 -10.87 -6.96
CA ASN A 26 -16.88 -9.66 -7.07
C ASN A 26 -15.75 -9.74 -6.03
N LEU A 27 -14.69 -10.48 -6.39
CA LEU A 27 -13.61 -10.81 -5.46
C LEU A 27 -12.75 -9.59 -5.11
N ASP A 28 -12.52 -8.68 -6.07
CA ASP A 28 -11.74 -7.47 -5.85
C ASP A 28 -12.39 -6.57 -4.77
N SER A 29 -13.70 -6.35 -4.86
CA SER A 29 -14.43 -5.60 -3.83
C SER A 29 -14.40 -6.31 -2.47
N THR A 30 -14.58 -7.64 -2.45
CA THR A 30 -14.53 -8.42 -1.21
C THR A 30 -13.16 -8.33 -0.54
N LEU A 31 -12.08 -8.45 -1.31
CA LEU A 31 -10.71 -8.32 -0.80
C LEU A 31 -10.41 -6.88 -0.36
N ALA A 32 -10.93 -5.86 -1.04
CA ALA A 32 -10.74 -4.47 -0.67
C ALA A 32 -11.22 -4.19 0.77
N HIS A 33 -12.36 -4.76 1.16
CA HIS A 33 -12.89 -4.65 2.53
C HIS A 33 -11.96 -5.26 3.61
N ILE A 34 -11.02 -6.14 3.24
CA ILE A 34 -9.99 -6.68 4.14
C ILE A 34 -8.71 -5.84 4.06
N ILE A 35 -8.25 -5.57 2.84
CA ILE A 35 -6.94 -4.99 2.58
C ILE A 35 -6.92 -3.53 3.01
N HIS A 36 -7.99 -2.76 2.73
CA HIS A 36 -8.09 -1.35 3.12
C HIS A 36 -7.85 -1.12 4.63
N PRO A 37 -8.62 -1.71 5.57
CA PRO A 37 -8.37 -1.51 6.99
C PRO A 37 -7.03 -2.09 7.46
N ALA A 38 -6.50 -3.12 6.79
CA ALA A 38 -5.16 -3.64 7.09
C ALA A 38 -4.05 -2.65 6.73
N LEU A 39 -4.13 -2.00 5.56
CA LEU A 39 -3.20 -0.97 5.11
C LEU A 39 -3.27 0.28 5.98
N VAL A 40 -4.47 0.72 6.37
CA VAL A 40 -4.65 1.83 7.34
C VAL A 40 -3.90 1.51 8.64
N ARG A 41 -4.07 0.28 9.16
CA ARG A 41 -3.40 -0.15 10.39
C ARG A 41 -1.88 -0.29 10.23
N LEU A 42 -1.40 -0.67 9.05
CA LEU A 42 0.02 -0.73 8.72
C LEU A 42 0.63 0.68 8.68
N ARG A 43 -0.03 1.63 8.02
CA ARG A 43 0.43 3.02 7.93
C ARG A 43 0.58 3.69 9.30
N GLU A 44 -0.36 3.47 10.23
CA GLU A 44 -0.24 3.93 11.62
C GLU A 44 0.99 3.40 12.36
N ARG A 45 1.54 2.27 11.91
CA ARG A 45 2.63 1.55 12.56
C ARG A 45 4.00 1.89 12.00
N VAL A 46 4.09 2.38 10.76
CA VAL A 46 5.36 2.76 10.11
C VAL A 46 6.31 3.57 11.01
N PRO A 47 5.88 4.59 11.78
CA PRO A 47 6.80 5.37 12.63
C PRO A 47 7.46 4.57 13.76
N HIS A 48 6.96 3.36 14.06
CA HIS A 48 7.46 2.49 15.12
C HIS A 48 8.27 1.29 14.61
N PHE A 49 8.04 0.88 13.37
CA PHE A 49 8.54 -0.38 12.80
C PHE A 49 9.42 -0.16 11.57
N GLY A 50 9.38 1.04 10.97
CA GLY A 50 10.18 1.43 9.82
C GLY A 50 9.44 1.28 8.49
N TYR A 51 10.21 1.31 7.41
CA TYR A 51 9.76 1.21 6.03
C TYR A 51 10.69 0.28 5.25
N PRO A 52 10.22 -0.33 4.15
CA PRO A 52 11.05 -1.18 3.31
C PRO A 52 12.18 -0.35 2.72
N THR A 53 13.43 -0.65 3.08
CA THR A 53 14.58 -0.07 2.40
C THR A 53 14.68 -0.70 1.02
N PRO A 54 14.64 0.08 -0.07
CA PRO A 54 14.77 -0.46 -1.40
C PRO A 54 16.15 -1.09 -1.54
N TYR A 55 16.22 -2.42 -1.66
CA TYR A 55 17.49 -3.11 -1.89
C TYR A 55 18.16 -2.62 -3.19
N ASP A 56 17.35 -2.22 -4.18
CA ASP A 56 17.81 -1.70 -5.47
C ASP A 56 18.28 -0.23 -5.40
N GLU A 57 17.82 0.56 -4.42
CA GLU A 57 18.38 1.91 -4.15
C GLU A 57 19.62 1.83 -3.22
N THR A 58 19.84 0.68 -2.59
CA THR A 58 21.08 0.32 -1.91
C THR A 58 22.04 -0.45 -2.82
N GLU A 59 21.97 -0.29 -4.15
CA GLU A 59 23.18 -0.47 -4.97
C GLU A 59 24.24 0.43 -4.34
N ALA A 60 25.05 -0.19 -3.48
CA ALA A 60 26.10 0.43 -2.73
C ALA A 60 27.11 0.89 -3.77
N TYR A 61 26.92 2.10 -4.32
CA TYR A 61 27.71 2.72 -5.38
C TYR A 61 29.18 2.34 -5.24
N PRO A 62 29.66 1.28 -5.92
CA PRO A 62 31.03 0.81 -5.72
C PRO A 62 32.02 1.83 -6.29
N GLU A 63 31.61 2.59 -7.30
CA GLU A 63 32.32 3.75 -7.85
C GLU A 63 32.42 4.97 -6.91
N HIS A 64 31.63 5.04 -5.84
CA HIS A 64 31.73 6.10 -4.82
C HIS A 64 32.48 5.65 -3.55
N TYR A 65 32.98 4.41 -3.50
CA TYR A 65 34.02 3.99 -2.55
C TYR A 65 35.42 4.56 -2.92
N SER A 66 35.47 5.80 -3.39
CA SER A 66 36.71 6.55 -3.30
C SER A 66 36.93 6.82 -1.82
N GLN A 67 37.98 6.22 -1.25
CA GLN A 67 38.60 6.74 -0.05
C GLN A 67 38.98 8.19 -0.34
N GLY A 68 38.10 9.12 0.05
CA GLY A 68 38.22 10.54 -0.27
C GLY A 68 37.38 11.32 0.72
N SER A 69 38.05 11.94 1.68
CA SER A 69 37.49 12.84 2.66
C SER A 69 36.61 13.92 2.02
N PHE A 70 35.29 13.85 2.24
CA PHE A 70 34.51 15.05 2.47
C PHE A 70 33.36 14.70 3.39
N GLU A 71 33.42 15.32 4.55
CA GLU A 71 32.49 15.31 5.65
C GLU A 71 31.25 16.10 5.23
N GLU A 72 30.56 15.67 4.18
CA GLU A 72 29.15 16.02 4.04
C GLU A 72 28.44 15.06 4.98
N ILE A 73 28.22 15.53 6.20
CA ILE A 73 27.30 14.93 7.16
C ILE A 73 25.95 14.93 6.45
N LEU A 74 25.68 13.91 5.63
CA LEU A 74 24.32 13.54 5.28
C LEU A 74 23.64 13.34 6.63
N ASP A 75 22.76 14.26 6.96
CA ASP A 75 21.93 14.16 8.14
C ASP A 75 21.09 12.89 7.95
N ARG A 76 21.57 11.78 8.51
CA ARG A 76 20.92 10.47 8.41
C ARG A 76 19.49 10.51 8.92
N ASP A 77 19.19 11.43 9.83
CA ASP A 77 17.82 11.63 10.32
C ASP A 77 16.97 12.32 9.26
N ALA A 78 17.52 13.28 8.49
CA ALA A 78 16.82 13.89 7.36
C ALA A 78 16.60 12.91 6.22
N GLU A 79 17.61 12.10 5.88
CA GLU A 79 17.50 11.04 4.88
C GLU A 79 16.45 9.98 5.28
N SER A 80 16.49 9.52 6.53
CA SER A 80 15.51 8.54 7.02
C SER A 80 14.08 9.09 6.99
N LYS A 81 13.88 10.37 7.34
CA LYS A 81 12.56 11.01 7.25
C LYS A 81 12.07 11.11 5.82
N TYR A 82 12.97 11.43 4.88
CA TYR A 82 12.62 11.51 3.46
C TYR A 82 12.07 10.17 2.94
N TYR A 83 12.76 9.06 3.23
CA TYR A 83 12.30 7.74 2.80
C TYR A 83 11.03 7.28 3.54
N GLU A 84 10.87 7.64 4.83
CA GLU A 84 9.62 7.41 5.56
C GLU A 84 8.44 8.14 4.89
N GLU A 85 8.60 9.42 4.54
CA GLU A 85 7.58 10.21 3.85
C GLU A 85 7.23 9.63 2.47
N LEU A 86 8.23 9.19 1.70
CA LEU A 86 8.00 8.51 0.42
C LEU A 86 7.21 7.21 0.59
N TRP A 87 7.54 6.41 1.60
CA TRP A 87 6.80 5.19 1.90
C TRP A 87 5.37 5.47 2.36
N MET A 88 5.18 6.50 3.19
CA MET A 88 3.87 6.94 3.64
C MET A 88 2.99 7.42 2.48
N ASP A 89 3.56 8.11 1.48
CA ASP A 89 2.86 8.50 0.25
C ASP A 89 2.43 7.27 -0.56
N LYS A 90 3.34 6.32 -0.78
CA LYS A 90 3.02 5.05 -1.45
C LYS A 90 1.90 4.30 -0.74
N LEU A 91 1.97 4.16 0.59
CA LEU A 91 0.91 3.53 1.39
C LEU A 91 -0.41 4.28 1.30
N GLN A 92 -0.39 5.62 1.29
CA GLN A 92 -1.61 6.41 1.14
C GLN A 92 -2.29 6.15 -0.21
N LYS A 93 -1.52 6.10 -1.30
CA LYS A 93 -2.05 5.76 -2.63
C LYS A 93 -2.65 4.37 -2.69
N MET A 94 -2.03 3.38 -2.04
CA MET A 94 -2.61 2.03 -1.91
C MET A 94 -3.94 2.08 -1.13
N ILE A 95 -3.97 2.78 0.01
CA ILE A 95 -5.17 2.96 0.84
C ILE A 95 -6.30 3.59 0.03
N ASP A 96 -6.00 4.68 -0.67
CA ASP A 96 -6.97 5.42 -1.48
C ASP A 96 -7.54 4.54 -2.60
N ALA A 97 -6.69 3.77 -3.30
CA ALA A 97 -7.15 2.84 -4.34
C ALA A 97 -8.15 1.79 -3.80
N PHE A 98 -7.84 1.14 -2.66
CA PHE A 98 -8.77 0.18 -2.06
C PHE A 98 -10.02 0.85 -1.49
N ALA A 99 -9.91 2.07 -0.95
CA ALA A 99 -11.07 2.85 -0.53
C ALA A 99 -12.00 3.16 -1.72
N MET A 100 -11.46 3.58 -2.86
CA MET A 100 -12.21 3.84 -4.10
C MET A 100 -12.87 2.57 -4.69
N ILE A 101 -12.31 1.38 -4.43
CA ILE A 101 -12.92 0.11 -4.84
C ILE A 101 -14.12 -0.26 -3.95
N ILE A 102 -14.03 0.04 -2.65
CA ILE A 102 -15.12 -0.14 -1.68
C ILE A 102 -16.25 0.85 -1.97
N ASP A 103 -15.88 2.12 -2.04
CA ASP A 103 -16.79 3.26 -2.08
C ASP A 103 -16.94 3.79 -3.50
N LYS A 104 -17.56 2.96 -4.35
CA LYS A 104 -18.03 3.39 -5.67
C LYS A 104 -19.31 4.20 -5.45
N ASP A 105 -19.16 5.38 -4.88
CA ASP A 105 -20.25 6.24 -4.42
C ASP A 105 -20.97 6.94 -5.60
N GLU A 106 -22.06 7.67 -5.33
CA GLU A 106 -22.89 8.36 -6.34
C GLU A 106 -22.06 9.20 -7.35
N ASP A 107 -20.95 9.78 -6.90
CA ASP A 107 -20.02 10.55 -7.74
C ASP A 107 -19.38 9.70 -8.86
N TYR A 108 -19.04 8.44 -8.58
CA TYR A 108 -18.52 7.53 -9.61
C TYR A 108 -19.62 7.12 -10.58
N ASP A 109 -20.85 6.88 -10.12
CA ASP A 109 -21.98 6.55 -11.00
C ASP A 109 -22.27 7.68 -12.00
N VAL A 110 -22.21 8.95 -11.56
CA VAL A 110 -22.35 10.11 -12.44
C VAL A 110 -21.26 10.12 -13.52
N ILE A 111 -20.00 9.91 -13.13
CA ILE A 111 -18.83 9.88 -14.03
C ILE A 111 -18.88 8.66 -14.98
N ALA A 112 -19.36 7.51 -14.49
CA ALA A 112 -19.42 6.25 -15.21
C ALA A 112 -20.52 6.20 -16.28
N HIS A 113 -21.62 6.93 -16.09
CA HIS A 113 -22.77 6.89 -16.99
C HIS A 113 -22.85 8.03 -18.01
N HIS A 114 -22.00 9.06 -17.90
CA HIS A 114 -21.99 10.18 -18.84
C HIS A 114 -20.75 10.15 -19.76
N VAL A 115 -20.99 10.20 -21.08
CA VAL A 115 -19.94 10.14 -22.13
C VAL A 115 -18.97 11.31 -22.03
N ASP A 116 -19.45 12.48 -21.60
CA ASP A 116 -18.66 13.71 -21.48
C ASP A 116 -17.62 13.67 -20.34
N TYR A 117 -17.70 12.69 -19.43
CA TYR A 117 -16.78 12.53 -18.31
C TYR A 117 -15.71 11.46 -18.58
N LYS A 118 -15.41 11.18 -19.85
CA LYS A 118 -14.39 10.18 -20.23
C LYS A 118 -13.04 10.44 -19.54
N ASP A 119 -12.60 11.69 -19.49
CA ASP A 119 -11.32 12.06 -18.88
C ASP A 119 -11.35 11.91 -17.37
N ALA A 120 -12.47 12.27 -16.71
CA ALA A 120 -12.65 12.08 -15.28
C ALA A 120 -12.70 10.59 -14.90
N ARG A 121 -13.36 9.77 -15.73
CA ARG A 121 -13.40 8.31 -15.55
C ARG A 121 -12.02 7.69 -15.72
N LYS A 122 -11.28 8.15 -16.73
CA LYS A 122 -9.90 7.70 -16.93
C LYS A 122 -9.04 8.07 -15.71
N ALA A 123 -9.11 9.32 -15.25
CA ALA A 123 -8.36 9.77 -14.08
C ALA A 123 -8.73 9.01 -12.80
N TRP A 124 -9.99 8.62 -12.64
CA TRP A 124 -10.42 7.75 -11.53
C TRP A 124 -9.75 6.38 -11.59
N TRP A 125 -9.80 5.71 -12.75
CA TRP A 125 -9.15 4.40 -12.93
C TRP A 125 -7.63 4.48 -12.85
N ASP A 126 -7.01 5.54 -13.37
CA ASP A 126 -5.56 5.75 -13.28
C ASP A 126 -5.09 5.79 -11.82
N LYS A 127 -5.86 6.40 -10.91
CA LYS A 127 -5.54 6.42 -9.47
C LYS A 127 -5.66 5.05 -8.82
N ILE A 128 -6.71 4.30 -9.16
CA ILE A 128 -6.87 2.93 -8.67
C ILE A 128 -5.70 2.07 -9.16
N ASP A 129 -5.37 2.15 -10.44
CA ASP A 129 -4.28 1.38 -11.05
C ASP A 129 -2.92 1.75 -10.43
N GLU A 130 -2.65 3.03 -10.17
CA GLU A 130 -1.43 3.48 -9.47
C GLU A 130 -1.31 2.79 -8.09
N GLY A 131 -2.35 2.84 -7.27
CA GLY A 131 -2.33 2.23 -5.94
C GLY A 131 -2.25 0.70 -5.97
N LEU A 132 -2.94 0.05 -6.93
CA LEU A 132 -2.88 -1.40 -7.10
C LEU A 132 -1.51 -1.88 -7.58
N ASN A 133 -0.86 -1.14 -8.49
CA ASN A 133 0.49 -1.46 -8.96
C ASN A 133 1.51 -1.32 -7.83
N LEU A 134 1.43 -0.24 -7.05
CA LEU A 134 2.26 -0.06 -5.85
C LEU A 134 2.06 -1.20 -4.85
N PHE A 135 0.80 -1.59 -4.59
CA PHE A 135 0.49 -2.70 -3.71
C PHE A 135 1.08 -4.01 -4.23
N ALA A 136 0.96 -4.29 -5.54
CA ALA A 136 1.48 -5.51 -6.15
C ALA A 136 3.02 -5.57 -6.10
N GLU A 137 3.68 -4.46 -6.43
CA GLU A 137 5.14 -4.33 -6.40
C GLU A 137 5.68 -4.54 -4.98
N HIS A 138 5.03 -3.93 -3.99
CA HIS A 138 5.48 -3.97 -2.60
C HIS A 138 4.81 -5.06 -1.77
N TYR A 139 4.01 -5.96 -2.35
CA TYR A 139 3.19 -6.91 -1.58
C TYR A 139 4.01 -7.76 -0.60
N GLN A 140 5.17 -8.25 -1.03
CA GLN A 140 6.08 -9.01 -0.18
C GLN A 140 6.93 -8.13 0.76
N GLY A 141 6.87 -6.81 0.59
CA GLY A 141 7.48 -5.79 1.44
C GLY A 141 6.49 -5.14 2.42
N LEU A 142 5.24 -5.60 2.49
CA LEU A 142 4.25 -5.12 3.46
C LEU A 142 4.47 -5.74 4.85
N TRP A 143 5.67 -5.57 5.40
CA TRP A 143 6.05 -6.06 6.70
C TRP A 143 7.02 -5.11 7.41
N ASP A 144 7.18 -5.37 8.71
CA ASP A 144 8.04 -4.71 9.70
C ASP A 144 9.51 -5.11 9.54
#